data_AF-A0A7Y8M903-F1
#
_entry.id   AF-A0A7Y8M903-F1
#
_cell.length_a   1.000
_cell.length_b   1.000
_cell.length_c   1.000
_cell.angle_alpha   90.00
_cell.angle_beta   90.00
_cell.angle_gamma   90.00
#
_symmetry.space_group_name_H-M   'P 1'
#
loop_
_entity.id
_entity.type
_entity.pdbx_description
1 polymer ?
#
loop_
_entity_poly.entity_id
_entity_poly.type
_entity_poly.pdbx_seq_one_letter_code
_entity_poly.pdbx_strand_id
1 'polypeptide(L)' 'MTAASPSPLAVLVLAAGQGTRMRSARAKVLHPVGGRAMIAHVIACARALGSARL' A
#
# COMPACT_ATOMS: atom_id res chain seq x y z
N MET A 1 -18.34 26.47 -15.78
CA MET A 1 -17.93 25.75 -14.55
C MET A 1 -16.57 25.14 -14.81
N THR A 2 -15.50 25.77 -14.32
CA THR A 2 -14.13 25.26 -14.47
C THR A 2 -13.84 24.34 -13.29
N ALA A 3 -13.59 23.05 -13.55
CA ALA A 3 -13.19 22.11 -12.50
C ALA A 3 -11.81 22.52 -11.96
N ALA A 4 -11.64 22.53 -10.64
CA ALA A 4 -10.34 22.76 -10.01
C ALA A 4 -9.37 21.63 -10.37
N SER A 5 -8.10 21.97 -10.62
CA SER A 5 -7.05 20.98 -10.83
C SER A 5 -6.89 20.11 -9.58
N PRO A 6 -6.81 18.77 -9.71
CA PRO A 6 -6.66 17.91 -8.54
C PRO A 6 -5.33 18.21 -7.84
N SER A 7 -5.37 18.35 -6.51
CA SER A 7 -4.15 18.45 -5.71
C SER A 7 -3.37 17.13 -5.76
N PRO A 8 -2.03 17.16 -5.65
CA PRO A 8 -1.22 15.94 -5.65
C PRO A 8 -1.61 15.01 -4.50
N LEU A 9 -1.88 13.74 -4.82
CA LEU A 9 -2.22 12.71 -3.82
C LEU A 9 -0.96 12.11 -3.18
N ALA A 10 -0.88 12.13 -1.85
CA ALA A 10 0.12 11.38 -1.09
C ALA A 10 -0.55 10.22 -0.34
N VAL A 11 0.07 9.05 -0.33
CA VAL A 11 -0.44 7.85 0.35
C VAL A 11 0.57 7.41 1.41
N LEU A 12 0.13 7.25 2.66
CA LEU A 12 0.94 6.67 3.73
C LEU A 12 0.47 5.24 4.03
N VAL A 13 1.37 4.27 3.85
CA VAL A 13 1.06 2.86 4.16
C VAL A 13 1.65 2.47 5.52
N LEU A 14 0.77 2.27 6.50
CA LEU A 14 1.18 1.87 7.84
C LEU A 14 1.48 0.35 7.89
N ALA A 15 2.76 0.01 7.81
CA ALA A 15 3.25 -1.37 7.71
C ALA A 15 4.12 -1.82 8.90
N ALA A 16 4.10 -1.10 10.03
CA ALA A 16 4.98 -1.34 11.18
C ALA A 16 4.44 -2.36 12.23
N GLY A 17 3.34 -3.04 11.94
CA GLY A 17 2.73 -3.99 12.86
C GLY A 17 3.55 -5.27 13.04
N GLN A 18 3.69 -5.75 14.28
CA GLN A 18 4.48 -6.95 14.63
C GLN A 18 3.94 -8.27 14.04
N GLY A 19 2.68 -8.30 13.58
CA GLY A 19 2.14 -9.50 12.93
C GLY A 19 2.06 -10.75 13.83
N THR A 20 1.86 -10.59 15.14
CA THR A 20 1.97 -11.67 16.15
C THR A 20 1.15 -12.94 15.86
N ARG A 21 -0.03 -12.80 15.24
CA ARG A 21 -0.87 -13.96 14.86
C ARG A 21 -0.32 -14.75 13.66
N MET A 22 0.64 -14.20 12.92
CA MET A 22 1.24 -14.84 11.75
C MET A 22 2.25 -15.93 12.14
N ARG A 23 2.76 -15.93 13.39
CA ARG A 23 3.70 -16.93 13.90
C ARG A 23 4.86 -17.19 12.93
N SER A 24 5.45 -16.12 12.39
CA SER A 24 6.49 -16.16 11.37
C SER A 24 7.48 -15.02 11.59
N ALA A 25 8.76 -15.27 11.35
CA ALA A 25 9.79 -14.22 11.32
C ALA A 25 9.62 -13.26 10.12
N ARG A 26 8.87 -13.66 9.09
CA ARG A 26 8.57 -12.82 7.94
C ARG A 26 7.50 -11.79 8.32
N ALA A 27 7.81 -10.51 8.11
CA ALA A 27 6.86 -9.41 8.32
C ALA A 27 5.53 -9.65 7.58
N LYS A 28 4.39 -9.39 8.24
CA LYS A 28 3.03 -9.67 7.72
C LYS A 28 2.84 -9.20 6.27
N VAL A 29 3.28 -7.97 5.98
CA VAL A 29 3.08 -7.33 4.68
C VAL A 29 3.87 -7.96 3.53
N LEU A 30 4.86 -8.79 3.84
CA LEU A 30 5.66 -9.51 2.86
C LEU A 30 5.12 -10.91 2.55
N HIS A 31 4.14 -11.42 3.30
CA HIS A 31 3.53 -12.73 3.01
C HIS A 31 2.82 -12.70 1.65
N PRO A 32 2.91 -13.77 0.85
CA PRO A 32 2.34 -13.79 -0.49
C PRO A 32 0.80 -13.89 -0.46
N VAL A 33 0.15 -13.15 -1.35
CA VAL A 33 -1.27 -13.20 -1.69
C VAL A 33 -1.35 -13.22 -3.22
N GLY A 34 -1.90 -14.28 -3.81
CA GLY A 34 -1.93 -14.44 -5.28
C GLY A 34 -0.55 -14.40 -5.92
N GLY A 35 0.46 -15.00 -5.28
CA GLY A 35 1.84 -15.04 -5.78
C GLY A 35 2.66 -13.75 -5.64
N ARG A 36 2.09 -12.67 -5.08
CA ARG A 36 2.80 -11.39 -4.83
C ARG A 36 2.76 -11.04 -3.35
N ALA A 37 3.77 -10.33 -2.84
CA ALA A 37 3.74 -9.83 -1.47
C ALA A 37 2.47 -9.00 -1.22
N MET A 38 1.82 -9.16 -0.06
CA MET A 38 0.60 -8.43 0.32
C MET A 38 0.72 -6.91 0.08
N ILE A 39 1.86 -6.31 0.45
CA ILE A 39 2.12 -4.88 0.25
C ILE A 39 2.13 -4.44 -1.22
N ALA A 40 2.48 -5.34 -2.14
CA ALA A 40 2.54 -5.02 -3.56
C ALA A 40 1.16 -4.67 -4.13
N HIS A 41 0.10 -5.29 -3.61
CA HIS A 41 -1.29 -4.96 -3.97
C HIS A 41 -1.66 -3.55 -3.52
N VAL A 42 -1.24 -3.14 -2.32
CA VAL A 42 -1.48 -1.79 -1.78
C VAL A 42 -0.76 -0.74 -2.62
N ILE A 43 0.51 -0.98 -2.96
CA ILE A 43 1.31 -0.09 -3.80
C ILE A 43 0.70 0.02 -5.20
N ALA A 44 0.24 -1.09 -5.78
CA ALA A 44 -0.43 -1.09 -7.08
C ALA A 44 -1.71 -0.24 -7.06
N CYS A 45 -2.52 -0.36 -6.01
CA CYS A 45 -3.72 0.45 -5.82
C CYS A 45 -3.40 1.94 -5.69
N ALA A 46 -2.43 2.31 -4.85
CA ALA A 46 -2.01 3.71 -4.67
C ALA A 46 -1.53 4.33 -5.99
N ARG A 47 -0.76 3.59 -6.80
CA ARG A 47 -0.34 4.02 -8.13
C ARG A 47 -1.52 4.17 -9.10
N ALA A 48 -2.48 3.24 -9.08
CA ALA A 48 -3.68 3.33 -9.91
C ALA A 48 -4.56 4.55 -9.56
N LEU A 49 -4.53 4.99 -8.31
CA LEU A 49 -5.20 6.22 -7.84
C LEU A 49 -4.43 7.51 -8.19
N GLY A 50 -3.28 7.42 -8.84
CA GLY A 50 -2.47 8.58 -9.21
C GLY A 50 -1.70 9.19 -8.05
N SER A 51 -1.26 8.38 -7.07
CA SER A 51 -0.42 8.88 -5.97
C SER A 51 0.86 9.51 -6.52
N ALA A 52 1.06 10.79 -6.25
CA ALA A 52 2.30 11.52 -6.56
C ALA A 52 3.42 11.18 -5.56
N ARG A 53 3.07 10.70 -4.37
CA ARG A 53 4.01 10.27 -3.33
C ARG A 53 3.45 9.05 -2.57
N LEU A 54 4.34 8.13 -2.24
CA LEU A 54 4.08 6.90 -1.49
C LEU A 54 5.17 6.72 -0.42
#